data_AF-A0AAV8ZDV4-F1
#
_entry.id   AF-A0AAV8ZDV4-F1
#
_cell.length_a   1.000
_cell.length_b   1.000
_cell.length_c   1.000
_cell.angle_alpha   90.00
_cell.angle_beta   90.00
_cell.angle_gamma   90.00
#
_symmetry.space_group_name_H-M   'P 1'
#
loop_
_entity.id
_entity.type
_entity.pdbx_description
1 polymer ?
#
loop_
_entity_poly.entity_id
_entity_poly.type
_entity_poly.pdbx_seq_one_letter_code
_entity_poly.pdbx_strand_id
1 'polypeptide(L)'
;MNTDRTVISVKFNQDQSCFTCCMESGIRIYSVEPLVEKCHFDIDLVGSVSHCEMLFRTNLLAIVSGGSYQKFPDDVLLIYDDFTKKVYFGDNFCIIYSGCSIKER
;
A
#
# COMPACT_ATOMS: atom_id res chain seq x y z
N MET A 1 -21.19 -11.06 6.89
CA MET A 1 -20.06 -10.98 7.85
C MET A 1 -19.38 -9.65 7.63
N ASN A 2 -19.11 -8.87 8.68
CA ASN A 2 -18.52 -7.54 8.52
C ASN A 2 -17.03 -7.72 8.13
N THR A 3 -16.74 -7.57 6.83
CA THR A 3 -15.42 -7.74 6.22
C THR A 3 -14.48 -6.57 6.49
N ASP A 4 -14.98 -5.47 7.06
CA ASP A 4 -14.27 -4.19 7.23
C ASP A 4 -13.01 -4.29 8.10
N ARG A 5 -12.84 -5.40 8.85
CA ARG A 5 -11.72 -5.61 9.78
C ARG A 5 -10.71 -6.67 9.34
N THR A 6 -10.89 -7.26 8.16
CA THR A 6 -9.96 -8.31 7.70
C THR A 6 -8.66 -7.68 7.20
N VAL A 7 -7.54 -8.06 7.83
CA VAL A 7 -6.20 -7.69 7.39
C VAL A 7 -5.70 -8.76 6.42
N ILE A 8 -5.24 -8.32 5.24
CA ILE A 8 -4.75 -9.18 4.16
C ILE A 8 -3.22 -9.31 4.25
N SER A 9 -2.51 -8.19 4.44
CA SER A 9 -1.06 -8.20 4.56
C SER A 9 -0.55 -7.07 5.45
N VAL A 10 0.64 -7.25 6.02
CA VAL A 10 1.34 -6.25 6.82
C VAL A 10 2.79 -6.20 6.38
N LYS A 11 3.36 -5.01 6.21
CA LYS A 11 4.75 -4.86 5.78
C LYS A 11 5.41 -3.65 6.42
N PHE A 12 6.59 -3.87 7.01
CA PHE A 12 7.45 -2.78 7.45
C PHE A 12 8.03 -2.02 6.27
N ASN A 13 8.22 -0.72 6.46
CA ASN A 13 9.05 0.06 5.57
C ASN A 13 10.54 -0.31 5.76
N GLN A 14 11.40 0.22 4.89
CA GLN A 14 12.81 -0.18 4.75
C GLN A 14 13.63 0.06 6.02
N ASP A 15 13.28 1.08 6.82
CA ASP A 15 13.94 1.42 8.09
C ASP A 15 13.22 0.86 9.32
N GLN A 16 12.15 0.06 9.12
CA GLN A 16 11.31 -0.54 10.15
C GLN A 16 10.70 0.45 11.16
N SER A 17 10.66 1.74 10.82
CA SER A 17 10.06 2.77 11.68
C SER A 17 8.54 2.89 11.52
N CYS A 18 8.01 2.40 10.40
CA CYS A 18 6.58 2.36 10.08
C CYS A 18 6.19 1.01 9.46
N PHE A 19 4.91 0.68 9.48
CA PHE A 19 4.38 -0.45 8.72
C PHE A 19 3.04 -0.12 8.08
N THR A 20 2.79 -0.75 6.93
CA THR A 20 1.50 -0.73 6.23
C THR A 20 0.68 -1.94 6.67
N CYS A 21 -0.63 -1.74 6.83
CA CYS A 21 -1.63 -2.78 6.97
C CYS A 21 -2.56 -2.69 5.77
N CYS A 22 -2.54 -3.69 4.90
CA CYS A 22 -3.47 -3.83 3.80
C CYS A 22 -4.68 -4.62 4.28
N MET A 23 -5.87 -4.14 3.97
CA MET A 23 -7.13 -4.64 4.51
C MET A 23 -8.15 -4.79 3.38
N GLU A 24 -9.20 -5.56 3.64
CA GLU A 24 -10.38 -5.59 2.75
C GLU A 24 -11.04 -4.20 2.66
N SER A 25 -10.86 -3.36 3.67
CA SER A 25 -11.40 -1.99 3.77
C SER A 25 -10.43 -0.88 3.37
N GLY A 26 -9.27 -1.20 2.80
CA GLY A 26 -8.28 -0.20 2.37
C GLY A 26 -6.89 -0.40 2.97
N ILE A 27 -6.20 0.69 3.29
CA ILE A 27 -4.83 0.68 3.82
C ILE A 27 -4.75 1.55 5.08
N ARG A 28 -3.98 1.10 6.06
CA ARG A 28 -3.58 1.91 7.21
C ARG A 28 -2.08 1.90 7.37
N ILE A 29 -1.51 3.03 7.78
CA ILE A 29 -0.08 3.16 8.04
C ILE A 29 0.12 3.50 9.50
N TYR A 30 0.98 2.76 10.18
CA TYR A 30 1.31 2.96 11.58
C TYR A 30 2.78 3.30 11.75
N SER A 31 3.07 4.24 12.64
CA SER A 31 4.41 4.41 13.21
C SER A 31 4.62 3.32 14.26
N VAL A 32 5.84 2.80 14.39
CA VAL A 32 6.18 1.77 15.38
C VAL A 32 6.40 2.40 16.75
N GLU A 33 7.11 3.53 16.81
CA GLU A 33 7.48 4.20 18.05
C GLU A 33 7.15 5.70 18.00
N PRO A 34 6.14 6.19 18.75
CA PRO A 34 5.12 5.39 19.43
C PRO A 34 4.18 4.69 18.42
N LEU A 35 3.51 3.62 18.86
CA LEU A 35 2.54 2.89 18.03
C LEU A 35 1.29 3.74 17.77
N VAL A 36 1.27 4.44 16.64
CA VAL A 36 0.21 5.41 16.31
C VAL A 36 -0.13 5.35 14.83
N GLU A 37 -1.42 5.41 14.51
CA GLU A 37 -1.90 5.53 13.12
C GLU A 37 -1.47 6.87 12.53
N LYS A 38 -0.81 6.83 11.38
CA LYS A 38 -0.32 8.00 10.64
C LYS A 38 -1.25 8.38 9.50
N CYS A 39 -1.70 7.38 8.75
CA CYS A 39 -2.52 7.57 7.56
C CYS A 39 -3.56 6.46 7.45
N HIS A 40 -4.71 6.80 6.87
CA HIS A 40 -5.82 5.90 6.62
C HIS A 40 -6.36 6.18 5.22
N PHE A 41 -6.33 5.17 4.36
CA PHE A 41 -6.88 5.19 3.02
C PHE A 41 -8.05 4.23 2.99
N ASP A 42 -9.25 4.77 2.78
CA ASP A 42 -10.47 3.99 2.81
C ASP A 42 -10.69 3.17 1.54
N ILE A 43 -11.66 2.26 1.63
CA ILE A 43 -12.09 1.42 0.51
C ILE A 43 -12.59 2.25 -0.68
N ASP A 44 -13.19 3.41 -0.42
CA ASP A 44 -13.68 4.29 -1.48
C ASP A 44 -12.54 4.92 -2.27
N LEU A 45 -11.36 5.12 -1.67
CA LEU A 45 -10.17 5.65 -2.35
C LEU A 45 -9.38 4.56 -3.07
N VAL A 46 -9.04 3.45 -2.39
CA VAL A 46 -8.08 2.43 -2.91
C VAL A 46 -8.68 1.05 -3.14
N GLY A 47 -9.91 0.80 -2.69
CA GLY A 47 -10.52 -0.53 -2.67
C GLY A 47 -9.90 -1.45 -1.62
N SER A 48 -10.16 -2.74 -1.74
CA SER A 48 -9.42 -3.79 -1.04
C SER A 48 -8.01 -3.90 -1.61
N VAL A 49 -7.03 -4.06 -0.72
CA VAL A 49 -5.60 -4.02 -1.10
C VAL A 49 -4.91 -5.30 -0.64
N SER A 50 -4.20 -5.95 -1.56
CA SER A 50 -3.40 -7.13 -1.24
C SER A 50 -2.00 -6.78 -0.77
N HIS A 51 -1.36 -5.81 -1.43
CA HIS A 51 0.00 -5.37 -1.12
C HIS A 51 0.10 -3.86 -1.15
N CYS A 52 0.84 -3.30 -0.20
CA CYS A 52 1.20 -1.90 -0.15
C CYS A 52 2.59 -1.74 0.45
N GLU A 53 3.46 -1.02 -0.26
CA GLU A 53 4.80 -0.67 0.19
C GLU A 53 4.98 0.84 0.26
N MET A 54 5.58 1.30 1.35
CA MET A 54 6.06 2.67 1.48
C MET A 54 7.44 2.79 0.86
N LEU A 55 7.72 3.92 0.22
CA LEU A 55 9.11 4.31 -0.05
C LEU A 55 9.64 5.09 1.17
N PHE A 56 10.39 4.40 2.03
CA PHE A 56 10.91 4.91 3.31
C PHE A 56 9.81 5.59 4.14
N ARG A 57 9.95 6.89 4.42
CA ARG A 57 8.97 7.73 5.13
C ARG A 57 8.46 8.86 4.22
N THR A 58 8.45 8.63 2.91
CA THR A 58 7.87 9.57 1.94
C THR A 58 6.35 9.44 1.87
N ASN A 59 5.72 10.34 1.12
CA ASN A 59 4.31 10.34 0.75
C ASN A 59 3.97 9.39 -0.43
N LEU A 60 4.94 8.62 -0.93
CA LEU A 60 4.75 7.70 -2.04
C LEU A 60 4.44 6.29 -1.56
N LEU A 61 3.37 5.72 -2.10
CA LEU A 61 2.90 4.37 -1.83
C LEU A 61 2.83 3.57 -3.12
N ALA A 62 3.39 2.37 -3.09
CA ALA A 62 3.26 1.37 -4.14
C ALA A 62 2.16 0.39 -3.73
N ILE A 63 1.04 0.38 -4.46
CA ILE A 63 -0.19 -0.33 -4.11
C ILE A 63 -0.52 -1.33 -5.21
N VAL A 64 -0.93 -2.53 -4.80
CA VAL A 64 -1.53 -3.55 -5.68
C VAL A 64 -2.89 -3.93 -5.10
N SER A 65 -3.94 -3.76 -5.90
CA SER A 65 -5.29 -4.13 -5.50
C SER A 65 -5.41 -5.65 -5.25
N GLY A 66 -6.41 -6.06 -4.48
CA GLY A 66 -6.70 -7.48 -4.25
C GLY A 66 -7.70 -7.68 -3.13
N GLY A 67 -8.13 -8.92 -2.90
CA GLY A 67 -9.23 -9.21 -1.96
C GLY A 67 -10.60 -9.11 -2.63
N SER A 68 -11.63 -8.80 -1.85
CA SER A 68 -13.03 -8.91 -2.27
C SER A 68 -13.55 -7.76 -3.14
N TYR A 69 -13.03 -6.54 -2.94
CA TYR A 69 -13.41 -5.36 -3.71
C TYR A 69 -12.20 -4.68 -4.36
N GLN A 70 -11.81 -5.16 -5.54
CA GLN A 70 -10.70 -4.59 -6.30
C GLN A 70 -11.16 -3.33 -7.05
N LYS A 71 -10.68 -2.16 -6.64
CA LYS A 71 -10.98 -0.89 -7.33
C LYS A 71 -10.15 -0.71 -8.60
N PHE A 72 -8.93 -1.25 -8.61
CA PHE A 72 -8.03 -1.29 -9.76
C PHE A 72 -7.70 -2.75 -10.09
N PRO A 73 -7.23 -3.04 -11.32
CA PRO A 73 -6.72 -4.36 -11.66
C PRO A 73 -5.61 -4.80 -10.70
N ASP A 74 -5.62 -6.08 -10.30
CA ASP A 74 -4.65 -6.67 -9.37
C ASP A 74 -3.30 -7.04 -10.03
N ASP A 75 -3.18 -6.84 -11.34
CA ASP A 75 -1.97 -7.02 -12.14
C ASP A 75 -1.22 -5.69 -12.43
N VAL A 76 -1.72 -4.56 -11.91
CA VAL A 76 -1.14 -3.23 -12.12
C VAL A 76 -0.53 -2.68 -10.83
N LEU A 77 0.68 -2.11 -10.94
CA LEU A 77 1.24 -1.29 -9.87
C LEU A 77 0.60 0.10 -9.90
N LEU A 78 0.01 0.49 -8.78
CA LEU A 78 -0.42 1.84 -8.54
C LEU A 78 0.62 2.58 -7.70
N ILE A 79 1.16 3.68 -8.20
CA ILE A 79 1.95 4.63 -7.40
C ILE A 79 1.03 5.76 -6.98
N TYR A 80 0.74 5.83 -5.68
CA TYR A 80 -0.04 6.89 -5.07
C TYR A 80 0.88 7.92 -4.43
N ASP A 81 0.69 9.18 -4.78
CA ASP A 81 1.30 10.31 -4.12
C ASP A 81 0.28 10.98 -3.19
N ASP A 82 0.47 10.79 -1.88
CA ASP A 82 -0.43 11.35 -0.86
C ASP A 82 -0.34 12.88 -0.74
N PHE A 83 0.77 13.50 -1.14
CA PHE A 83 0.93 14.95 -1.10
C PHE A 83 0.15 15.61 -2.24
N THR A 84 0.29 15.09 -3.46
CA THR A 84 -0.39 15.64 -4.64
C THR A 84 -1.78 15.04 -4.90
N LYS A 85 -2.15 13.98 -4.17
CA LYS A 85 -3.37 13.18 -4.34
C LYS A 85 -3.50 12.61 -5.76
N LYS A 86 -2.37 12.30 -6.41
CA LYS A 86 -2.31 11.75 -7.76
C LYS A 86 -1.99 10.27 -7.76
N VAL A 87 -2.52 9.61 -8.79
CA VAL A 87 -2.32 8.20 -9.06
C VAL A 87 -1.54 8.08 -10.36
N TYR A 88 -0.48 7.28 -10.34
CA TYR A 88 0.30 6.91 -11.52
C TYR A 88 0.24 5.39 -11.70
N PHE A 89 0.20 4.93 -12.95
CA PHE A 89 0.13 3.51 -13.29
C PHE A 89 1.49 3.04 -13.81
N GLY A 90 1.96 1.88 -13.32
CA GLY A 90 3.14 1.22 -13.84
C GLY A 90 2.79 0.28 -14.99
N ASP A 91 3.26 0.59 -16.20
CA ASP A 91 3.09 -0.28 -17.36
C ASP A 91 4.08 -1.47 -17.29
N ASN A 92 3.58 -2.63 -16.86
CA ASN A 92 4.24 -3.95 -16.74
C ASN A 92 5.05 -4.21 -15.45
N PHE A 93 4.56 -5.14 -14.63
CA PHE A 93 5.12 -5.49 -13.33
C PHE A 93 6.25 -6.53 -13.45
N CYS A 94 7.48 -6.12 -13.15
CA CYS A 94 8.51 -7.02 -12.62
C CYS A 94 9.10 -6.34 -11.37
N ILE A 95 8.36 -6.35 -10.26
CA ILE A 95 8.91 -5.95 -8.97
C ILE A 95 9.41 -7.22 -8.30
N ILE A 96 10.73 -7.32 -8.19
CA ILE A 96 11.42 -8.38 -7.46
C ILE A 96 11.12 -8.15 -5.97
N TYR A 97 10.13 -8.88 -5.47
CA TYR A 97 9.84 -9.01 -4.04
C TYR A 97 10.97 -9.75 -3.35
N SER A 98 12.01 -9.02 -2.94
CA SER A 98 12.82 -9.23 -1.73
C SER A 98 14.11 -8.39 -1.83
N GLY A 99 14.08 -7.17 -1.31
CA GLY A 99 15.28 -6.42 -0.95
C GLY A 99 16.06 -5.73 -2.08
N CYS A 100 15.53 -5.58 -3.30
CA CYS A 100 16.24 -4.93 -4.40
C CYS A 100 15.62 -3.58 -4.78
N SER A 101 16.48 -2.56 -4.81
CA SER A 101 16.24 -1.20 -5.28
C SER A 101 15.42 -1.17 -6.58
N ILE A 102 14.47 -0.24 -6.66
CA ILE A 102 13.86 0.18 -7.92
C ILE A 102 15.01 0.56 -8.85
N LYS A 103 15.33 -0.31 -9.82
CA LYS A 103 16.20 0.07 -10.93
C LYS A 103 15.32 0.79 -11.92
N GLU A 104 15.39 2.11 -11.88
CA GLU A 104 15.08 2.93 -13.05
C GLU A 104 15.94 2.41 -14.21
N ARG A 105 15.34 2.21 -15.39
CA ARG A 105 16.08 1.94 -16.62
C ARG A 105 16.86 3.18 -17.04
#